data_AF-A0A409YCR3-F1
#
_entry.id   AF-A0A409YCR3-F1
#
_cell.length_a   1.000
_cell.length_b   1.000
_cell.length_c   1.000
_cell.angle_alpha   90.00
_cell.angle_beta   90.00
_cell.angle_gamma   90.00
#
_symmetry.space_group_name_H-M   'P 1'
#
loop_
_entity.id
_entity.type
_entity.pdbx_description
1 polymer ?
#
loop_
_entity_poly.entity_id
_entity_poly.type
_entity_poly.pdbx_seq_one_letter_code
_entity_poly.pdbx_strand_id
1 'polypeptide(L)'
;MSSCDNPNVEQDSLMTRRKKYDGKTKACVKCKENTGHVVIRHAVYCKSCFFPLIEARFKKSLEPTINSSGPRRKTLKAAGSLVIGFSGGIGSRTLLDLVAKTYYAPREVDEEKLRGGTNHPRNKEQGVWTGKPIVCFVDTSSAFSNTSLVEEARIIVESYPGVFDFRPILLEDAFDQDWWRKVGGDLSESASGLGLDITDQDLRLSYASTSTSECSPQTALRAYLASLPTRTAFYNAIQTLTRVLLLQTAASENASHLLLGTSLTSLSVNLISGIAQGAGFSVAEEAIEEWTPEPGCGMKLKVVRPLRDVGMKECAMWTYWHNLNVIPSLNAVENNGRNAIHTLTRDFIFGLETDYPATVSTIARTCAKLAPKETPSGVCLLCQRPTHAEVQAWKAQISIRTYHDAASAVSGNTRPPHLTENEIASLTKKTQDDLSTSSNTLTPFLCYACHTTLTSRSSRGTTLTLPPGISPTNIPIPRWITQPMALSPQRSNFLNADGEVFQSLKQTPEDLKSRIEGFILSDE
;
A
#
# COMPACT_ATOMS: atom_id res chain seq x y z
N MET A 1 -29.57 -14.25 -16.45
CA MET A 1 -28.87 -13.29 -15.57
C MET A 1 -29.72 -13.13 -14.33
N SER A 2 -29.43 -13.93 -13.32
CA SER A 2 -30.22 -13.96 -12.08
C SER A 2 -29.52 -13.05 -11.09
N SER A 3 -30.15 -11.92 -10.76
CA SER A 3 -29.70 -11.03 -9.69
C SER A 3 -29.60 -11.84 -8.39
N CYS A 4 -28.47 -11.75 -7.70
CA CYS A 4 -28.31 -12.35 -6.35
C CYS A 4 -29.05 -11.52 -5.29
N ASP A 5 -30.25 -11.06 -5.58
CA ASP A 5 -31.09 -10.41 -4.59
C ASP A 5 -31.67 -11.49 -3.69
N ASN A 6 -31.33 -11.42 -2.40
CA ASN A 6 -31.89 -12.29 -1.37
C ASN A 6 -33.38 -11.96 -1.19
N PRO A 7 -34.31 -12.88 -1.51
CA PRO A 7 -35.74 -12.60 -1.53
C PRO A 7 -36.36 -12.37 -0.14
N ASN A 8 -35.59 -12.57 0.95
CA ASN A 8 -36.04 -12.45 2.34
C ASN A 8 -35.56 -11.19 3.08
N VAL A 9 -34.96 -10.22 2.39
CA VAL A 9 -34.58 -8.95 3.03
C VAL A 9 -35.83 -8.04 3.02
N GLU A 10 -36.47 -7.89 4.17
CA GLU A 10 -37.57 -6.92 4.37
C GLU A 10 -37.14 -5.56 3.84
N GLN A 11 -37.97 -4.88 3.05
CA GLN A 11 -37.62 -3.58 2.43
C GLN A 11 -37.16 -2.51 3.44
N ASP A 12 -37.53 -2.64 4.72
CA ASP A 12 -37.09 -1.78 5.83
C ASP A 12 -35.65 -2.05 6.31
N SER A 13 -35.05 -3.19 5.94
CA SER A 13 -33.66 -3.52 6.25
C SER A 13 -32.67 -3.06 5.16
N LEU A 14 -33.18 -2.56 4.04
CA LEU A 14 -32.39 -1.82 3.06
C LEU A 14 -32.24 -0.37 3.54
N MET A 15 -31.00 0.06 3.79
CA MET A 15 -30.75 1.46 4.13
C MET A 15 -31.47 2.38 3.14
N THR A 16 -32.29 3.29 3.65
CA THR A 16 -33.08 4.21 2.83
C THR A 16 -32.14 5.11 2.04
N ARG A 17 -32.19 5.04 0.70
CA ARG A 17 -31.41 5.91 -0.18
C ARG A 17 -31.81 7.36 0.06
N ARG A 18 -30.92 8.13 0.68
CA ARG A 18 -31.14 9.57 0.87
C ARG A 18 -30.96 10.29 -0.47
N LYS A 19 -31.80 11.29 -0.75
CA LYS A 19 -31.59 12.15 -1.92
C LYS A 19 -30.21 12.78 -1.82
N LYS A 20 -29.42 12.72 -2.91
CA LYS A 20 -28.07 13.30 -2.99
C LYS A 20 -28.04 14.80 -2.64
N TYR A 21 -29.18 15.47 -2.79
CA TYR A 21 -29.37 16.88 -2.52
C TYR A 21 -30.85 17.14 -2.20
N ASP A 22 -31.13 17.90 -1.14
CA ASP A 22 -32.50 18.19 -0.68
C ASP A 22 -33.26 19.17 -1.58
N GLY A 23 -32.67 19.66 -2.68
CA GLY A 23 -33.38 20.50 -3.65
C GLY A 23 -33.51 21.97 -3.26
N LYS A 24 -33.41 22.31 -1.97
CA LYS A 24 -33.92 23.57 -1.40
C LYS A 24 -33.16 24.84 -1.80
N THR A 25 -31.85 24.81 -2.01
CA THR A 25 -31.05 26.02 -2.34
C THR A 25 -29.86 25.73 -3.25
N LYS A 26 -29.88 26.23 -4.50
CA LYS A 26 -28.75 26.15 -5.44
C LYS A 26 -27.59 27.10 -5.09
N ALA A 27 -27.71 27.87 -4.01
CA ALA A 27 -26.69 28.80 -3.56
C ALA A 27 -25.50 28.06 -2.93
N CYS A 28 -24.30 28.60 -3.13
CA CYS A 28 -23.08 28.10 -2.50
C CYS A 28 -23.16 28.22 -0.97
N VAL A 29 -22.87 27.14 -0.24
CA VAL A 29 -22.88 27.12 1.23
C VAL A 29 -21.83 28.05 1.84
N LYS A 30 -20.71 28.29 1.13
CA LYS A 30 -19.59 29.10 1.64
C LYS A 30 -19.79 30.60 1.45
N CYS A 31 -20.05 31.06 0.23
CA CYS A 31 -20.23 32.49 -0.05
C CYS A 31 -21.69 32.96 -0.03
N LYS A 32 -22.67 32.05 -0.10
CA LYS A 32 -24.12 32.35 -0.14
C LYS A 32 -24.61 33.22 -1.30
N GLU A 33 -23.72 33.75 -2.13
CA GLU A 33 -24.03 34.60 -3.29
C GLU A 33 -24.06 33.82 -4.59
N ASN A 34 -22.98 33.08 -4.89
CA ASN A 34 -22.81 32.42 -6.17
C ASN A 34 -23.66 31.15 -6.28
N THR A 35 -24.12 30.87 -7.49
CA THR A 35 -24.73 29.57 -7.83
C THR A 35 -23.72 28.45 -7.70
N GLY A 36 -24.11 27.36 -7.05
CA GLY A 36 -23.28 26.18 -6.93
C GLY A 36 -23.24 25.35 -8.20
N HIS A 37 -22.07 24.77 -8.46
CA HIS A 37 -21.82 23.91 -9.61
C HIS A 37 -21.40 22.49 -9.22
N VAL A 38 -21.09 22.25 -7.94
CA VAL A 38 -20.73 20.93 -7.43
C VAL A 38 -21.42 20.66 -6.10
N VAL A 39 -21.84 19.41 -5.91
CA VAL A 39 -22.36 18.93 -4.63
C VAL A 39 -21.32 18.02 -4.00
N ILE A 40 -20.83 18.41 -2.84
CA ILE A 40 -19.89 17.60 -2.04
C ILE A 40 -20.65 17.08 -0.84
N ARG A 41 -20.83 15.75 -0.79
CA ARG A 41 -21.70 15.05 0.16
C ARG A 41 -23.14 15.55 0.06
N HIS A 42 -23.48 16.62 0.78
CA HIS A 42 -24.80 17.25 0.79
C HIS A 42 -24.73 18.78 0.64
N ALA A 43 -23.52 19.35 0.59
CA ALA A 43 -23.30 20.79 0.52
C ALA A 43 -22.98 21.22 -0.91
N VAL A 44 -23.61 22.32 -1.33
CA VAL A 44 -23.47 22.91 -2.65
C VAL A 44 -22.32 23.93 -2.62
N TYR A 45 -21.38 23.84 -3.55
CA TYR A 45 -20.25 24.77 -3.68
C TYR A 45 -20.21 25.38 -5.09
N CYS A 46 -19.90 26.68 -5.16
CA CYS A 46 -19.54 27.32 -6.42
C CYS A 46 -18.09 27.03 -6.79
N LYS A 47 -17.73 27.30 -8.05
CA LYS A 47 -16.38 27.08 -8.59
C LYS A 47 -15.30 27.85 -7.81
N SER A 48 -15.55 29.13 -7.47
CA SER A 48 -14.59 29.96 -6.73
C SER A 48 -14.35 29.51 -5.30
N CYS A 49 -15.36 28.93 -4.63
CA CYS A 49 -15.21 28.40 -3.27
C CYS A 49 -14.62 26.98 -3.23
N PHE A 50 -14.71 26.24 -4.35
CA PHE A 50 -14.24 24.86 -4.44
C PHE A 50 -12.71 24.76 -4.45
N PHE A 51 -12.01 25.53 -5.28
CA PHE A 51 -10.55 25.40 -5.38
C PHE A 51 -9.84 25.64 -4.03
N PRO A 52 -10.16 26.72 -3.28
CA PRO A 52 -9.56 26.93 -1.96
C PRO A 52 -9.93 25.83 -0.95
N LEU A 53 -11.09 25.18 -1.09
CA LEU A 53 -11.48 24.06 -0.23
C LEU A 53 -10.57 22.85 -0.46
N ILE A 54 -10.32 22.49 -1.72
CA ILE A 54 -9.45 21.36 -2.06
C ILE A 54 -8.00 21.64 -1.67
N GLU A 55 -7.50 22.85 -1.96
CA GLU A 55 -6.16 23.27 -1.54
C GLU A 55 -5.99 23.22 -0.02
N ALA A 56 -6.99 23.68 0.75
CA ALA A 56 -6.93 23.63 2.21
C ALA A 56 -6.89 22.20 2.74
N ARG A 57 -7.67 21.26 2.15
CA ARG A 57 -7.62 19.84 2.53
C ARG A 57 -6.28 19.21 2.18
N PHE A 58 -5.77 19.50 0.99
CA PHE A 58 -4.45 19.06 0.53
C PHE A 58 -3.34 19.53 1.46
N LYS A 59 -3.27 20.83 1.77
CA LYS A 59 -2.30 21.43 2.70
C LYS A 59 -2.41 20.82 4.09
N LYS A 60 -3.63 20.70 4.64
CA LYS A 60 -3.86 20.09 5.95
C LYS A 60 -3.35 18.64 6.03
N SER A 61 -3.39 17.90 4.92
CA SER A 61 -2.88 16.53 4.89
C SER A 61 -1.37 16.43 4.72
N LEU A 62 -0.75 17.38 4.02
CA LEU A 62 0.67 17.32 3.64
C LEU A 62 1.57 18.12 4.58
N GLU A 63 1.22 19.37 4.93
CA GLU A 63 2.07 20.26 5.72
C GLU A 63 2.54 19.67 7.07
N PRO A 64 1.70 18.92 7.83
CA PRO A 64 2.15 18.30 9.08
C PRO A 64 3.27 17.27 8.90
N THR A 65 3.43 16.67 7.72
CA THR A 65 4.42 15.62 7.48
C THR A 65 5.78 16.17 7.04
N ILE A 66 5.81 17.40 6.49
CA ILE A 66 6.97 18.03 5.84
C ILE A 66 8.13 18.26 6.83
N ASN A 67 7.81 18.77 8.01
CA ASN A 67 8.84 19.16 8.98
C ASN A 67 9.42 17.93 9.69
N SER A 68 10.75 17.87 9.79
CA SER A 68 11.47 16.81 10.49
C SER A 68 11.40 16.90 12.02
N SER A 69 11.13 18.11 12.56
CA SER A 69 11.14 18.41 14.00
C SER A 69 9.80 18.98 14.46
N GLY A 70 8.81 18.10 14.62
CA GLY A 70 7.53 18.37 15.26
C GLY A 70 6.64 19.45 14.59
N PRO A 71 5.38 19.58 15.02
CA PRO A 71 4.39 20.49 14.43
C PRO A 71 4.63 21.99 14.74
N ARG A 72 5.78 22.37 15.32
CA ARG A 72 6.00 23.71 15.91
C ARG A 72 6.79 24.71 15.05
N ARG A 73 7.30 24.34 13.87
CA ARG A 73 7.97 25.29 12.97
C ARG A 73 6.95 26.00 12.06
N LYS A 74 6.94 27.34 12.09
CA LYS A 74 6.12 28.19 11.21
C LYS A 74 6.57 28.15 9.74
N THR A 75 7.81 27.75 9.46
CA THR A 75 8.38 27.65 8.12
C THR A 75 8.47 26.19 7.70
N LEU A 76 7.87 25.83 6.56
CA LEU A 76 7.91 24.49 5.99
C LEU A 76 9.30 24.24 5.36
N LYS A 77 10.04 23.26 5.90
CA LYS A 77 11.33 22.85 5.33
C LYS A 77 11.50 21.34 5.49
N ALA A 78 11.52 20.64 4.36
CA ALA A 78 11.80 19.22 4.29
C ALA A 78 13.31 18.93 4.42
N ALA A 79 13.66 17.71 4.83
CA ALA A 79 15.05 17.29 4.99
C ALA A 79 15.74 16.93 3.66
N GLY A 80 14.98 16.60 2.62
CA GLY A 80 15.51 16.14 1.33
C GLY A 80 14.59 16.48 0.15
N SER A 81 14.77 15.77 -0.96
CA SER A 81 14.01 16.00 -2.19
C SER A 81 12.58 15.44 -2.12
N LEU A 82 11.79 15.70 -3.16
CA LEU A 82 10.39 15.29 -3.31
C LEU A 82 10.25 14.34 -4.51
N VAL A 83 9.63 13.18 -4.29
CA VAL A 83 9.24 12.26 -5.36
C VAL A 83 7.73 12.14 -5.41
N ILE A 84 7.17 12.10 -6.62
CA ILE A 84 5.73 12.02 -6.85
C ILE A 84 5.46 10.77 -7.70
N GLY A 85 4.68 9.83 -7.16
CA GLY A 85 4.19 8.69 -7.91
C GLY A 85 3.06 9.11 -8.85
N PHE A 86 3.28 8.97 -10.15
CA PHE A 86 2.31 9.31 -11.20
C PHE A 86 1.84 8.05 -11.91
N SER A 87 0.51 7.90 -12.02
CA SER A 87 -0.13 6.74 -12.67
C SER A 87 -0.93 7.13 -13.92
N GLY A 88 -0.97 8.41 -14.28
CA GLY A 88 -1.85 8.91 -15.34
C GLY A 88 -3.30 9.14 -14.93
N GLY A 89 -3.78 8.49 -13.87
CA GLY A 89 -5.16 8.61 -13.39
C GLY A 89 -5.51 9.96 -12.75
N ILE A 90 -6.81 10.17 -12.51
CA ILE A 90 -7.40 11.43 -12.01
C ILE A 90 -6.75 11.88 -10.68
N GLY A 91 -6.53 10.95 -9.74
CA GLY A 91 -5.93 11.25 -8.44
C GLY A 91 -4.49 11.74 -8.57
N SER A 92 -3.64 11.01 -9.29
CA SER A 92 -2.25 11.43 -9.53
C SER A 92 -2.14 12.72 -10.36
N ARG A 93 -3.06 12.95 -11.30
CA ARG A 93 -3.11 14.18 -12.10
C ARG A 93 -3.48 15.41 -11.25
N THR A 94 -4.46 15.25 -10.37
CA THR A 94 -4.88 16.28 -9.41
C THR A 94 -3.74 16.60 -8.44
N LEU A 95 -3.07 15.57 -7.92
CA LEU A 95 -1.93 15.75 -7.01
C LEU A 95 -0.79 16.54 -7.68
N LEU A 96 -0.41 16.17 -8.91
CA LEU A 96 0.66 16.83 -9.66
C LEU A 96 0.36 18.33 -9.84
N ASP A 97 -0.87 18.65 -10.24
CA ASP A 97 -1.32 20.03 -10.44
C ASP A 97 -1.38 20.83 -9.13
N LEU A 98 -1.86 20.21 -8.04
CA LEU A 98 -1.89 20.83 -6.71
C LEU A 98 -0.48 21.14 -6.19
N VAL A 99 0.47 20.20 -6.36
CA VAL A 99 1.87 20.42 -5.95
C VAL A 99 2.48 21.56 -6.75
N ALA A 100 2.30 21.55 -8.08
CA ALA A 100 2.80 22.61 -8.96
C ALA A 100 2.26 23.98 -8.54
N LYS A 101 0.93 24.12 -8.41
CA LYS A 101 0.28 25.39 -8.07
C LYS A 101 0.57 25.87 -6.65
N THR A 102 0.71 24.95 -5.69
CA THR A 102 0.83 25.32 -4.28
C THR A 102 2.26 25.67 -3.88
N TYR A 103 3.25 24.93 -4.38
CA TYR A 103 4.62 25.02 -3.89
C TYR A 103 5.62 25.53 -4.92
N TYR A 104 5.29 25.45 -6.22
CA TYR A 104 6.21 25.78 -7.30
C TYR A 104 5.67 26.84 -8.28
N ALA A 105 4.44 27.34 -8.06
CA ALA A 105 3.94 28.47 -8.83
C ALA A 105 4.78 29.72 -8.53
N PRO A 106 5.08 30.55 -9.54
CA PRO A 106 5.69 31.85 -9.32
C PRO A 106 4.83 32.62 -8.32
N ARG A 107 5.37 32.92 -7.14
CA ARG A 107 4.72 33.87 -6.24
C ARG A 107 4.85 35.24 -6.87
N GLU A 108 3.74 35.93 -7.12
CA GLU A 108 3.75 37.37 -7.28
C GLU A 108 4.33 37.94 -5.99
N VAL A 109 5.59 38.35 -6.04
CA VAL A 109 6.24 38.91 -4.88
C VAL A 109 5.84 40.38 -4.81
N ASP A 110 5.13 40.77 -3.75
CA ASP A 110 5.01 42.19 -3.38
C ASP A 110 6.44 42.75 -3.23
N GLU A 111 6.86 43.59 -4.18
CA GLU A 111 8.20 44.20 -4.20
C GLU A 111 8.51 44.95 -2.90
N GLU A 112 7.49 45.41 -2.18
CA GLU A 112 7.63 46.11 -0.88
C GLU A 112 8.21 45.24 0.24
N LYS A 113 8.15 43.91 0.16
CA LYS A 113 8.69 43.00 1.20
C LYS A 113 10.06 42.41 0.86
N LEU A 114 10.60 42.66 -0.34
CA LEU A 114 11.91 42.16 -0.75
C LEU A 114 13.04 43.10 -0.31
N ARG A 115 13.53 42.93 0.92
CA ARG A 115 14.88 43.40 1.25
C ARG A 115 15.90 42.35 0.79
N GLY A 116 16.50 42.59 -0.38
CA GLY A 116 17.58 41.79 -0.95
C GLY A 116 17.22 41.27 -2.35
N GLY A 117 18.11 41.46 -3.33
CA GLY A 117 17.90 41.08 -4.72
C GLY A 117 17.62 39.59 -4.95
N THR A 118 17.35 39.21 -6.20
CA THR A 118 16.95 37.85 -6.65
C THR A 118 17.90 36.73 -6.20
N ASN A 119 19.17 37.04 -5.94
CA ASN A 119 20.20 36.09 -5.49
C ASN A 119 20.46 36.11 -3.96
N HIS A 120 19.63 36.80 -3.17
CA HIS A 120 19.81 36.85 -1.72
C HIS A 120 19.58 35.45 -1.11
N PRO A 121 20.43 34.97 -0.17
CA PRO A 121 20.34 33.62 0.39
C PRO A 121 18.96 33.30 0.99
N ARG A 122 18.27 34.27 1.60
CA ARG A 122 16.87 34.12 2.07
C ARG A 122 15.85 33.75 0.97
N ASN A 123 16.07 34.14 -0.28
CA ASN A 123 15.19 33.83 -1.41
C ASN A 123 15.58 32.51 -2.10
N LYS A 124 16.86 32.13 -2.05
CA LYS A 124 17.35 30.82 -2.53
C LYS A 124 16.95 29.67 -1.60
N GLU A 125 16.72 29.96 -0.32
CA GLU A 125 16.25 29.04 0.72
C GLU A 125 14.72 28.87 0.80
N GLN A 126 13.96 29.45 -0.15
CA GLN A 126 12.49 29.55 -0.04
C GLN A 126 11.72 28.32 -0.55
N GLY A 127 12.41 27.34 -1.14
CA GLY A 127 11.82 26.06 -1.56
C GLY A 127 11.59 25.13 -0.36
N VAL A 128 10.41 24.51 -0.30
CA VAL A 128 10.06 23.57 0.78
C VAL A 128 10.92 22.29 0.72
N TRP A 129 11.23 21.81 -0.48
CA TRP A 129 12.10 20.67 -0.74
C TRP A 129 13.37 21.09 -1.47
N THR A 130 14.42 20.28 -1.33
CA THR A 130 15.70 20.52 -2.00
C THR A 130 15.64 20.04 -3.46
N GLY A 131 16.06 20.89 -4.39
CA GLY A 131 16.12 20.54 -5.81
C GLY A 131 14.75 20.51 -6.50
N LYS A 132 14.73 19.97 -7.72
CA LYS A 132 13.50 19.79 -8.48
C LYS A 132 12.79 18.51 -8.02
N PRO A 133 11.45 18.54 -7.87
CA PRO A 133 10.67 17.34 -7.63
C PRO A 133 10.73 16.37 -8.81
N ILE A 134 10.90 15.08 -8.51
CA ILE A 134 10.96 14.02 -9.52
C ILE A 134 9.59 13.32 -9.61
N VAL A 135 9.07 13.18 -10.81
CA VAL A 135 7.82 12.46 -11.09
C VAL A 135 8.17 11.08 -11.64
N CYS A 136 7.82 10.05 -10.88
CA CYS A 136 8.05 8.66 -11.24
C CYS A 136 6.79 8.03 -11.84
N PHE A 137 6.90 7.47 -13.04
CA PHE A 137 5.85 6.68 -13.68
C PHE A 137 6.32 5.24 -13.81
N VAL A 138 5.57 4.30 -13.23
CA VAL A 138 5.86 2.86 -13.33
C VAL A 138 5.02 2.29 -14.47
N ASP A 139 5.69 1.86 -15.54
CA ASP A 139 5.06 1.23 -16.69
C ASP A 139 4.69 -0.22 -16.37
N THR A 140 3.39 -0.51 -16.35
CA THR A 140 2.85 -1.86 -16.13
C THR A 140 2.52 -2.58 -17.43
N SER A 141 2.95 -2.05 -18.58
CA SER A 141 2.70 -2.61 -19.91
C SER A 141 3.13 -4.10 -19.98
N SER A 142 4.31 -4.43 -19.47
CA SER A 142 4.83 -5.81 -19.47
C SER A 142 3.92 -6.85 -18.78
N ALA A 143 3.05 -6.43 -17.85
CA ALA A 143 2.10 -7.28 -17.15
C ALA A 143 0.71 -7.37 -17.79
N PHE A 144 0.21 -6.29 -18.41
CA PHE A 144 -1.15 -6.22 -18.95
C PHE A 144 -1.18 -6.17 -20.48
N SER A 145 -0.46 -5.22 -21.07
CA SER A 145 -0.55 -4.87 -22.48
C SER A 145 0.82 -4.48 -23.01
N ASN A 146 1.26 -4.99 -24.15
CA ASN A 146 2.57 -4.62 -24.70
C ASN A 146 2.68 -3.17 -25.24
N THR A 147 1.69 -2.30 -24.96
CA THR A 147 1.69 -0.89 -25.32
C THR A 147 2.14 -0.04 -24.13
N SER A 148 3.24 0.68 -24.28
CA SER A 148 3.76 1.57 -23.24
C SER A 148 3.03 2.90 -23.21
N LEU A 149 2.70 3.37 -22.01
CA LEU A 149 2.08 4.68 -21.76
C LEU A 149 3.09 5.74 -21.25
N VAL A 150 4.38 5.41 -21.30
CA VAL A 150 5.45 6.27 -20.78
C VAL A 150 5.47 7.63 -21.49
N GLU A 151 5.26 7.65 -22.81
CA GLU A 151 5.28 8.89 -23.58
C GLU A 151 4.10 9.81 -23.25
N GLU A 152 2.89 9.27 -23.10
CA GLU A 152 1.73 10.04 -22.67
C GLU A 152 1.94 10.64 -21.28
N ALA A 153 2.55 9.88 -20.36
CA ALA A 153 2.91 10.36 -19.04
C ALA A 153 3.97 11.47 -19.09
N ARG A 154 4.98 11.32 -19.95
CA ARG A 154 6.03 12.33 -20.18
C ARG A 154 5.44 13.65 -20.65
N ILE A 155 4.60 13.63 -21.68
CA ILE A 155 3.94 14.82 -22.24
C ILE A 155 3.16 15.58 -21.16
N ILE A 156 2.46 14.86 -20.27
CA ILE A 156 1.71 15.48 -19.17
C ILE A 156 2.66 16.16 -18.16
N VAL A 157 3.79 15.54 -17.83
CA VAL A 157 4.74 16.12 -16.88
C VAL A 157 5.44 17.33 -17.49
N GLU A 158 5.84 17.24 -18.76
CA GLU A 158 6.49 18.32 -19.51
C GLU A 158 5.57 19.53 -19.75
N SER A 159 4.24 19.36 -19.64
CA SER A 159 3.29 20.49 -19.66
C SER A 159 3.50 21.51 -18.51
N TYR A 160 4.30 21.16 -17.50
CA TYR A 160 4.75 22.05 -16.42
C TYR A 160 6.23 22.43 -16.61
N PRO A 161 6.53 23.45 -17.44
CA PRO A 161 7.89 23.73 -17.88
C PRO A 161 8.80 24.09 -16.71
N GLY A 162 9.88 23.31 -16.55
CA GLY A 162 10.94 23.56 -15.57
C GLY A 162 10.58 23.22 -14.11
N VAL A 163 9.37 22.72 -13.84
CA VAL A 163 8.91 22.40 -12.48
C VAL A 163 9.33 21.00 -12.05
N PHE A 164 9.11 20.00 -12.89
CA PHE A 164 9.32 18.58 -12.56
C PHE A 164 10.36 17.93 -13.47
N ASP A 165 11.10 16.98 -12.91
CA ASP A 165 11.92 16.05 -13.69
C ASP A 165 11.17 14.73 -13.83
N PHE A 166 11.20 14.12 -15.02
CA PHE A 166 10.48 12.86 -15.29
C PHE A 166 11.39 11.65 -15.23
N ARG A 167 10.99 10.61 -14.47
CA ARG A 167 11.70 9.33 -14.37
C ARG A 167 10.77 8.16 -14.71
N PRO A 168 10.92 7.52 -15.87
CA PRO A 168 10.22 6.28 -16.15
C PRO A 168 10.87 5.11 -15.39
N ILE A 169 10.06 4.19 -14.93
CA ILE A 169 10.46 2.93 -14.28
C ILE A 169 9.66 1.82 -14.96
N LEU A 170 10.30 0.70 -15.28
CA LEU A 170 9.62 -0.46 -15.84
C LEU A 170 9.26 -1.44 -14.72
N LEU A 171 8.11 -2.10 -14.81
CA LEU A 171 7.73 -3.07 -13.79
C LEU A 171 8.69 -4.27 -13.72
N GLU A 172 9.29 -4.63 -14.86
CA GLU A 172 10.31 -5.66 -14.98
C GLU A 172 11.66 -5.29 -14.32
N ASP A 173 11.90 -4.02 -13.99
CA ASP A 173 13.09 -3.58 -13.25
C ASP A 173 13.19 -4.28 -11.88
N ALA A 174 12.07 -4.81 -11.36
CA ALA A 174 12.04 -5.67 -10.18
C ALA A 174 12.92 -6.93 -10.30
N PHE A 175 13.21 -7.36 -11.53
CA PHE A 175 14.01 -8.54 -11.86
C PHE A 175 15.37 -8.20 -12.50
N ASP A 176 15.65 -6.92 -12.78
CA ASP A 176 16.85 -6.45 -13.48
C ASP A 176 18.02 -6.11 -12.54
N GLN A 177 19.13 -6.82 -12.68
CA GLN A 177 20.33 -6.61 -11.88
C GLN A 177 20.98 -5.23 -12.10
N ASP A 178 20.96 -4.72 -13.33
CA ASP A 178 21.60 -3.44 -13.67
C ASP A 178 20.86 -2.27 -13.02
N TRP A 179 19.52 -2.36 -12.95
CA TRP A 179 18.69 -1.38 -12.29
C TRP A 179 18.96 -1.33 -10.77
N TRP A 180 19.00 -2.49 -10.12
CA TRP A 180 19.25 -2.54 -8.67
C TRP A 180 20.65 -2.08 -8.28
N ARG A 181 21.68 -2.36 -9.10
CA ARG A 181 23.03 -1.79 -8.88
C ARG A 181 23.04 -0.25 -8.90
N LYS A 182 22.13 0.38 -9.63
CA LYS A 182 22.02 1.84 -9.70
C LYS A 182 21.19 2.42 -8.55
N VAL A 183 20.11 1.74 -8.16
CA VAL A 183 19.06 2.31 -7.31
C VAL A 183 19.09 1.78 -5.88
N GLY A 184 19.35 0.49 -5.68
CA GLY A 184 19.17 -0.21 -4.40
C GLY A 184 20.46 -0.58 -3.65
N GLY A 185 21.65 -0.25 -4.19
CA GLY A 185 22.94 -0.57 -3.56
C GLY A 185 23.55 -1.90 -4.01
N ASP A 186 24.56 -2.37 -3.27
CA ASP A 186 25.26 -3.63 -3.59
C ASP A 186 24.42 -4.84 -3.17
N LEU A 187 23.59 -5.32 -4.10
CA LEU A 187 22.84 -6.56 -3.98
C LEU A 187 23.71 -7.81 -4.27
N SER A 188 25.01 -7.78 -4.00
CA SER A 188 25.94 -8.89 -4.29
C SER A 188 25.51 -10.22 -3.65
N GLU A 189 24.73 -10.18 -2.56
CA GLU A 189 24.14 -11.35 -1.89
C GLU A 189 22.65 -11.60 -2.20
N SER A 190 21.99 -10.76 -3.02
CA SER A 190 20.54 -10.81 -3.21
C SER A 190 20.13 -11.51 -4.52
N ALA A 191 19.26 -12.52 -4.38
CA ALA A 191 18.49 -13.26 -5.40
C ALA A 191 19.18 -13.72 -6.70
N SER A 192 20.48 -13.53 -6.88
CA SER A 192 21.20 -13.96 -8.07
C SER A 192 21.28 -15.48 -8.09
N GLY A 193 20.28 -16.11 -8.71
CA GLY A 193 20.16 -17.57 -8.83
C GLY A 193 19.21 -18.24 -7.84
N LEU A 194 18.34 -17.50 -7.13
CA LEU A 194 17.29 -18.10 -6.29
C LEU A 194 16.00 -18.35 -7.07
N GLY A 195 15.49 -19.56 -6.96
CA GLY A 195 14.19 -20.00 -7.44
C GLY A 195 13.25 -20.32 -6.30
N LEU A 196 11.99 -19.92 -6.43
CA LEU A 196 10.93 -20.25 -5.49
C LEU A 196 10.18 -21.51 -5.91
N ASP A 197 10.02 -22.45 -4.99
CA ASP A 197 9.06 -23.55 -5.13
C ASP A 197 7.70 -23.12 -4.57
N ILE A 198 6.73 -22.89 -5.46
CA ILE A 198 5.36 -22.50 -5.08
C ILE A 198 4.49 -23.71 -4.71
N THR A 199 4.96 -24.93 -5.00
CA THR A 199 4.22 -26.16 -4.68
C THR A 199 4.35 -26.52 -3.21
N ASP A 200 5.45 -26.11 -2.58
CA ASP A 200 5.71 -26.25 -1.15
C ASP A 200 4.96 -25.19 -0.34
N GLN A 201 4.32 -25.62 0.76
CA GLN A 201 3.65 -24.70 1.69
C GLN A 201 4.64 -23.81 2.44
N ASP A 202 5.88 -24.28 2.61
CA ASP A 202 6.93 -23.55 3.31
C ASP A 202 7.71 -22.60 2.38
N LEU A 203 7.39 -22.55 1.09
CA LEU A 203 7.96 -21.62 0.11
C LEU A 203 9.49 -21.69 0.12
N ARG A 204 10.03 -22.88 -0.18
CA ARG A 204 11.47 -23.14 -0.17
C ARG A 204 12.16 -22.40 -1.32
N LEU A 205 13.33 -21.87 -1.00
CA LEU A 205 14.25 -21.24 -1.95
C LEU A 205 15.29 -22.28 -2.37
N SER A 206 15.41 -22.50 -3.68
CA SER A 206 16.42 -23.38 -4.27
C SER A 206 17.37 -22.57 -5.14
N TYR A 207 18.66 -22.91 -5.14
CA TYR A 207 19.58 -22.35 -6.13
C TYR A 207 19.33 -23.01 -7.48
N ALA A 208 19.17 -22.20 -8.53
CA ALA A 208 19.12 -22.69 -9.89
C ALA A 208 20.46 -23.40 -10.20
N SER A 209 20.45 -24.73 -10.17
CA SER A 209 21.66 -25.58 -10.25
C SER A 209 22.16 -25.75 -11.68
N THR A 210 21.91 -24.78 -12.56
CA THR A 210 22.33 -24.87 -13.97
C THR A 210 22.43 -23.46 -14.52
N SER A 211 23.45 -23.25 -15.35
CA SER A 211 23.65 -22.10 -16.23
C SER A 211 22.43 -21.89 -17.14
N THR A 212 21.34 -21.37 -16.61
CA THR A 212 20.19 -20.96 -17.40
C THR A 212 20.55 -19.63 -18.03
N SER A 213 20.63 -19.61 -19.36
CA SER A 213 20.68 -18.42 -20.20
C SER A 213 19.93 -17.27 -19.55
N GLU A 214 20.59 -16.12 -19.37
CA GLU A 214 20.01 -14.93 -18.73
C GLU A 214 18.60 -14.67 -19.27
N CYS A 215 17.59 -15.04 -18.49
CA CYS A 215 16.21 -14.84 -18.89
C CYS A 215 15.94 -13.34 -18.83
N SER A 216 15.40 -12.75 -19.89
CA SER A 216 15.16 -11.31 -19.91
C SER A 216 14.28 -10.90 -18.70
N PRO A 217 14.51 -9.72 -18.07
CA PRO A 217 13.73 -9.30 -16.90
C PRO A 217 12.21 -9.35 -17.14
N GLN A 218 11.79 -9.04 -18.36
CA GLN A 218 10.39 -9.14 -18.79
C GLN A 218 9.85 -10.58 -18.75
N THR A 219 10.65 -11.56 -19.17
CA THR A 219 10.24 -12.98 -19.14
C THR A 219 10.18 -13.48 -17.70
N ALA A 220 11.13 -13.07 -16.86
CA ALA A 220 11.12 -13.37 -15.43
C ALA A 220 9.88 -12.80 -14.72
N LEU A 221 9.52 -11.54 -14.98
CA LEU A 221 8.30 -10.92 -14.46
C LEU A 221 7.05 -11.68 -14.89
N ARG A 222 6.93 -11.99 -16.19
CA ARG A 222 5.75 -12.71 -16.72
C ARG A 222 5.63 -14.11 -16.12
N ALA A 223 6.75 -14.80 -15.92
CA ALA A 223 6.78 -16.11 -15.28
C ALA A 223 6.35 -16.04 -13.81
N TYR A 224 6.88 -15.06 -13.06
CA TYR A 224 6.45 -14.79 -11.69
C TYR A 224 4.95 -14.53 -11.62
N LEU A 225 4.42 -13.62 -12.43
CA LEU A 225 3.00 -13.28 -12.44
C LEU A 225 2.10 -14.45 -12.88
N ALA A 226 2.54 -15.26 -13.86
CA ALA A 226 1.81 -16.44 -14.32
C ALA A 226 1.79 -17.58 -13.28
N SER A 227 2.79 -17.63 -12.40
CA SER A 227 2.85 -18.63 -11.33
C SER A 227 1.84 -18.37 -10.20
N LEU A 228 1.34 -17.14 -10.06
CA LEU A 228 0.49 -16.76 -8.93
C LEU A 228 -0.87 -17.47 -9.00
N PRO A 229 -1.37 -17.98 -7.85
CA PRO A 229 -2.47 -18.95 -7.83
C PRO A 229 -3.85 -18.31 -8.07
N THR A 230 -3.98 -16.98 -7.92
CA THR A 230 -5.26 -16.29 -8.09
C THR A 230 -5.09 -14.96 -8.82
N ARG A 231 -6.16 -14.48 -9.44
CA ARG A 231 -6.19 -13.13 -10.04
C ARG A 231 -5.99 -12.02 -9.00
N THR A 232 -6.50 -12.19 -7.78
CA THR A 232 -6.23 -11.25 -6.69
C THR A 232 -4.73 -11.17 -6.38
N ALA A 233 -4.05 -12.32 -6.34
CA ALA A 233 -2.60 -12.37 -6.13
C ALA A 233 -1.85 -11.66 -7.25
N PHE A 234 -2.25 -11.84 -8.51
CA PHE A 234 -1.69 -11.14 -9.66
C PHE A 234 -1.73 -9.61 -9.51
N TYR A 235 -2.90 -9.02 -9.21
CA TYR A 235 -3.01 -7.56 -9.02
C TYR A 235 -2.24 -7.06 -7.79
N ASN A 236 -2.26 -7.82 -6.69
CA ASN A 236 -1.54 -7.47 -5.47
C ASN A 236 -0.01 -7.52 -5.67
N ALA A 237 0.48 -8.49 -6.43
CA ALA A 237 1.88 -8.57 -6.81
C ALA A 237 2.30 -7.30 -7.57
N ILE A 238 1.55 -6.89 -8.60
CA ILE A 238 1.84 -5.66 -9.35
C ILE A 238 1.87 -4.45 -8.43
N GLN A 239 0.87 -4.28 -7.54
CA GLN A 239 0.85 -3.18 -6.57
C GLN A 239 2.07 -3.20 -5.63
N THR A 240 2.49 -4.39 -5.19
CA THR A 240 3.65 -4.56 -4.32
C THR A 240 4.94 -4.20 -5.05
N LEU A 241 5.13 -4.71 -6.27
CA LEU A 241 6.29 -4.40 -7.12
C LEU A 241 6.39 -2.90 -7.39
N THR A 242 5.29 -2.27 -7.84
CA THR A 242 5.22 -0.82 -8.08
C THR A 242 5.63 -0.02 -6.85
N ARG A 243 5.12 -0.39 -5.65
CA ARG A 243 5.46 0.31 -4.42
C ARG A 243 6.95 0.18 -4.09
N VAL A 244 7.53 -1.03 -4.13
CA VAL A 244 8.96 -1.23 -3.82
C VAL A 244 9.85 -0.46 -4.80
N LEU A 245 9.55 -0.51 -6.11
CA LEU A 245 10.32 0.23 -7.11
C LEU A 245 10.28 1.75 -6.88
N LEU A 246 9.12 2.29 -6.51
CA LEU A 246 8.99 3.71 -6.15
C LEU A 246 9.77 4.09 -4.90
N LEU A 247 9.75 3.24 -3.86
CA LEU A 247 10.49 3.48 -2.61
C LEU A 247 12.00 3.50 -2.87
N GLN A 248 12.50 2.55 -3.64
CA GLN A 248 13.93 2.43 -3.94
C GLN A 248 14.40 3.58 -4.84
N THR A 249 13.59 3.95 -5.84
CA THR A 249 13.89 5.12 -6.67
C THR A 249 13.94 6.39 -5.80
N ALA A 250 12.98 6.55 -4.89
CA ALA A 250 12.98 7.69 -3.97
C ALA A 250 14.19 7.69 -3.01
N ALA A 251 14.63 6.53 -2.56
CA ALA A 251 15.83 6.39 -1.74
C ALA A 251 17.10 6.85 -2.50
N SER A 252 17.27 6.39 -3.75
CA SER A 252 18.43 6.75 -4.59
C SER A 252 18.55 8.24 -4.87
N GLU A 253 17.42 8.94 -4.91
CA GLU A 253 17.34 10.40 -5.15
C GLU A 253 17.40 11.21 -3.85
N ASN A 254 17.74 10.58 -2.72
CA ASN A 254 17.78 11.17 -1.38
C ASN A 254 16.48 11.92 -1.04
N ALA A 255 15.35 11.32 -1.41
CA ALA A 255 14.04 11.90 -1.17
C ALA A 255 13.63 11.72 0.28
N SER A 256 13.05 12.78 0.84
CA SER A 256 12.46 12.74 2.18
C SER A 256 10.98 12.37 2.13
N HIS A 257 10.33 12.62 0.99
CA HIS A 257 8.89 12.44 0.81
C HIS A 257 8.57 11.77 -0.53
N LEU A 258 7.73 10.74 -0.49
CA LEU A 258 7.08 10.14 -1.64
C LEU A 258 5.59 10.46 -1.57
N LEU A 259 5.09 11.25 -2.52
CA LEU A 259 3.66 11.59 -2.59
C LEU A 259 2.93 10.66 -3.55
N LEU A 260 1.84 10.07 -3.06
CA LEU A 260 0.95 9.24 -3.87
C LEU A 260 -0.42 9.92 -4.04
N GLY A 261 -0.94 9.88 -5.27
CA GLY A 261 -2.23 10.46 -5.66
C GLY A 261 -3.45 9.67 -5.18
N THR A 262 -3.37 8.99 -4.03
CA THR A 262 -4.44 8.17 -3.48
C THR A 262 -5.55 9.05 -2.91
N SER A 263 -6.67 9.14 -3.63
CA SER A 263 -7.90 9.82 -3.16
C SER A 263 -8.51 9.12 -1.94
N LEU A 264 -9.41 9.78 -1.21
CA LEU A 264 -10.19 9.19 -0.12
C LEU A 264 -10.92 7.90 -0.56
N THR A 265 -11.50 7.92 -1.76
CA THR A 265 -12.20 6.76 -2.33
C THR A 265 -11.23 5.62 -2.59
N SER A 266 -10.11 5.91 -3.27
CA SER A 266 -9.06 4.90 -3.56
C SER A 266 -8.44 4.34 -2.28
N LEU A 267 -8.20 5.20 -1.27
CA LEU A 267 -7.69 4.79 0.03
C LEU A 267 -8.66 3.81 0.71
N SER A 268 -9.96 4.10 0.67
CA SER A 268 -10.99 3.22 1.23
C SER A 268 -11.04 1.86 0.53
N VAL A 269 -10.85 1.84 -0.79
CA VAL A 269 -10.72 0.59 -1.57
C VAL A 269 -9.49 -0.19 -1.14
N ASN A 270 -8.32 0.46 -1.06
CA ASN A 270 -7.07 -0.19 -0.64
C ASN A 270 -7.17 -0.76 0.78
N LEU A 271 -7.77 -0.01 1.71
CA LEU A 271 -7.95 -0.44 3.10
C LEU A 271 -8.83 -1.68 3.21
N ILE A 272 -10.03 -1.67 2.62
CA ILE A 272 -10.94 -2.81 2.68
C ILE A 272 -10.38 -4.01 1.92
N SER A 273 -9.77 -3.78 0.75
CA SER A 273 -9.13 -4.84 -0.04
C SER A 273 -7.95 -5.46 0.72
N GLY A 274 -7.14 -4.65 1.39
CA GLY A 274 -6.04 -5.12 2.24
C GLY A 274 -6.55 -5.94 3.42
N ILE A 275 -7.55 -5.45 4.14
CA ILE A 275 -8.17 -6.17 5.27
C ILE A 275 -8.77 -7.50 4.80
N ALA A 276 -9.47 -7.52 3.67
CA ALA A 276 -10.04 -8.74 3.09
C ALA A 276 -8.98 -9.79 2.69
N GLN A 277 -7.75 -9.33 2.39
CA GLN A 277 -6.59 -10.19 2.12
C GLN A 277 -5.75 -10.49 3.38
N GLY A 278 -6.21 -10.05 4.56
CA GLY A 278 -5.52 -10.27 5.83
C GLY A 278 -4.27 -9.39 6.04
N ALA A 279 -4.22 -8.22 5.43
CA ALA A 279 -3.15 -7.23 5.58
C ALA A 279 -3.31 -6.39 6.88
N GLY A 280 -3.63 -7.04 8.01
CA GLY A 280 -3.96 -6.38 9.27
C GLY A 280 -2.82 -5.52 9.85
N PHE A 281 -1.59 -6.03 9.81
CA PHE A 281 -0.40 -5.32 10.31
C PHE A 281 0.01 -4.13 9.44
N SER A 282 -0.41 -4.08 8.17
CA SER A 282 -0.09 -2.98 7.25
C SER A 282 -1.21 -1.96 7.09
N VAL A 283 -2.33 -2.09 7.81
CA VAL A 283 -3.47 -1.15 7.72
C VAL A 283 -3.04 0.27 8.08
N ALA A 284 -2.21 0.45 9.11
CA ALA A 284 -1.71 1.76 9.52
C ALA A 284 -0.80 2.38 8.44
N GLU A 285 0.11 1.59 7.87
CA GLU A 285 1.02 1.98 6.77
C GLU A 285 0.25 2.42 5.50
N GLU A 286 -0.95 1.87 5.29
CA GLU A 286 -1.78 2.28 4.15
C GLU A 286 -2.30 3.72 4.27
N ALA A 287 -2.32 4.32 5.47
CA ALA A 287 -2.63 5.73 5.62
C ALA A 287 -1.38 6.62 5.48
N ILE A 288 -0.37 6.36 6.31
CA ILE A 288 0.94 7.03 6.31
C ILE A 288 1.97 5.94 6.53
N GLU A 289 3.00 5.90 5.69
CA GLU A 289 4.06 4.89 5.77
C GLU A 289 5.41 5.57 5.97
N GLU A 290 6.15 5.11 6.97
CA GLU A 290 7.51 5.57 7.25
C GLU A 290 8.48 4.44 6.92
N TRP A 291 9.17 4.58 5.80
CA TRP A 291 10.07 3.56 5.29
C TRP A 291 11.53 3.97 5.50
N THR A 292 12.33 3.04 6.02
CA THR A 292 13.77 3.24 6.21
C THR A 292 14.52 2.33 5.23
N PRO A 293 15.38 2.89 4.35
CA PRO A 293 16.26 2.07 3.53
C PRO A 293 17.26 1.30 4.39
N GLU A 294 17.94 0.33 3.78
CA GLU A 294 19.05 -0.36 4.43
C GLU A 294 20.14 0.63 4.91
N PRO A 295 20.85 0.30 6.01
CA PRO A 295 21.88 1.17 6.56
C PRO A 295 22.89 1.61 5.50
N GLY A 296 22.97 2.91 5.23
CA GLY A 296 23.91 3.50 4.26
C GLY A 296 23.30 3.84 2.88
N CYS A 297 22.07 3.43 2.58
CA CYS A 297 21.44 3.62 1.25
C CYS A 297 20.51 4.84 1.13
N GLY A 298 20.36 5.65 2.17
CA GLY A 298 19.57 6.88 2.08
C GLY A 298 18.98 7.35 3.41
N MET A 299 18.13 8.36 3.33
CA MET A 299 17.40 8.90 4.48
C MET A 299 16.05 8.22 4.69
N LYS A 300 15.46 8.42 5.88
CA LYS A 300 14.09 7.97 6.18
C LYS A 300 13.10 8.64 5.23
N LEU A 301 12.33 7.82 4.52
CA LEU A 301 11.35 8.25 3.51
C LEU A 301 9.94 8.21 4.10
N LYS A 302 9.19 9.30 3.95
CA LYS A 302 7.78 9.36 4.32
C LYS A 302 6.90 9.20 3.08
N VAL A 303 6.10 8.14 3.04
CA VAL A 303 5.06 7.94 2.02
C VAL A 303 3.80 8.63 2.48
N VAL A 304 3.41 9.69 1.76
CA VAL A 304 2.28 10.55 2.12
C VAL A 304 1.21 10.46 1.03
N ARG A 305 -0.05 10.47 1.46
CA ARG A 305 -1.23 10.47 0.59
C ARG A 305 -2.02 11.77 0.78
N PRO A 306 -1.61 12.89 0.15
CA PRO A 306 -2.20 14.20 0.42
C PRO A 306 -3.70 14.31 0.07
N LEU A 307 -4.19 13.43 -0.80
CA LEU A 307 -5.59 13.40 -1.23
C LEU A 307 -6.46 12.47 -0.36
N ARG A 308 -5.97 11.99 0.79
CA ARG A 308 -6.74 11.09 1.68
C ARG A 308 -8.05 11.66 2.20
N ASP A 309 -8.22 12.99 2.18
CA ASP A 309 -9.46 13.69 2.58
C ASP A 309 -10.25 14.25 1.38
N VAL A 310 -9.80 13.97 0.15
CA VAL A 310 -10.40 14.43 -1.11
C VAL A 310 -10.98 13.24 -1.87
N GLY A 311 -12.27 13.28 -2.15
CA GLY A 311 -12.98 12.19 -2.86
C GLY A 311 -12.66 12.15 -4.36
N MET A 312 -12.89 11.00 -4.99
CA MET A 312 -12.64 10.84 -6.45
C MET A 312 -13.46 11.84 -7.28
N LYS A 313 -14.72 12.11 -6.90
CA LYS A 313 -15.59 13.10 -7.56
C LYS A 313 -15.01 14.51 -7.49
N GLU A 314 -14.38 14.86 -6.38
CA GLU A 314 -13.73 16.16 -6.18
C GLU A 314 -12.47 16.24 -7.07
N CYS A 315 -11.66 15.19 -7.11
CA CYS A 315 -10.52 15.11 -8.03
C CYS A 315 -10.96 15.22 -9.50
N ALA A 316 -12.03 14.54 -9.90
CA ALA A 316 -12.56 14.60 -11.26
C ALA A 316 -13.05 16.01 -11.64
N MET A 317 -13.69 16.71 -10.70
CA MET A 317 -14.14 18.08 -10.91
C MET A 317 -12.98 19.06 -10.99
N TRP A 318 -11.92 18.84 -10.19
CA TRP A 318 -10.68 19.59 -10.28
C TRP A 318 -10.03 19.46 -11.65
N THR A 319 -9.84 18.22 -12.13
CA THR A 319 -9.24 17.97 -13.46
C THR A 319 -10.11 18.54 -14.59
N TYR A 320 -11.43 18.39 -14.50
CA TYR A 320 -12.36 18.92 -15.50
C TYR A 320 -12.30 20.46 -15.57
N TRP A 321 -12.38 21.16 -14.44
CA TRP A 321 -12.41 22.62 -14.42
C TRP A 321 -11.07 23.30 -14.74
N HIS A 322 -9.97 22.59 -14.56
CA HIS A 322 -8.64 23.04 -14.99
C HIS A 322 -8.24 22.51 -16.37
N ASN A 323 -9.13 21.81 -17.09
CA ASN A 323 -8.87 21.22 -18.41
C ASN A 323 -7.61 20.35 -18.42
N LEU A 324 -7.44 19.51 -17.39
CA LEU A 324 -6.27 18.64 -17.26
C LEU A 324 -6.51 17.31 -17.98
N ASN A 325 -5.57 16.94 -18.85
CA ASN A 325 -5.59 15.63 -19.52
C ASN A 325 -5.26 14.50 -18.55
N VAL A 326 -6.00 13.40 -18.66
CA VAL A 326 -5.87 12.18 -17.83
C VAL A 326 -5.65 11.00 -18.77
N ILE A 327 -4.71 10.13 -18.44
CA ILE A 327 -4.44 8.91 -19.22
C ILE A 327 -5.59 7.93 -18.97
N PRO A 328 -6.27 7.45 -20.03
CA PRO A 328 -7.31 6.42 -19.89
C PRO A 328 -6.72 5.15 -19.25
N SER A 329 -7.38 4.61 -18.23
CA SER A 329 -6.90 3.40 -17.57
C SER A 329 -7.07 2.19 -18.49
N LEU A 330 -5.97 1.56 -18.91
CA LEU A 330 -5.98 0.30 -19.68
C LEU A 330 -6.66 -0.85 -18.91
N ASN A 331 -6.64 -0.79 -17.57
CA ASN A 331 -7.31 -1.76 -16.69
C ASN A 331 -8.84 -1.81 -16.87
N ALA A 332 -9.44 -0.78 -17.48
CA ALA A 332 -10.88 -0.76 -17.77
C ALA A 332 -11.24 -1.50 -19.07
N VAL A 333 -10.28 -1.67 -19.99
CA VAL A 333 -10.49 -2.29 -21.30
C VAL A 333 -10.42 -3.82 -21.20
N GLU A 334 -9.60 -4.34 -20.28
CA GLU A 334 -9.49 -5.77 -20.04
C GLU A 334 -10.47 -6.22 -18.96
N ASN A 335 -11.61 -6.77 -19.38
CA ASN A 335 -12.62 -7.40 -18.51
C ASN A 335 -12.11 -8.58 -17.64
N ASN A 336 -10.80 -8.84 -17.61
CA ASN A 336 -10.14 -9.95 -16.92
C ASN A 336 -10.05 -9.78 -15.39
N GLY A 337 -10.35 -8.60 -14.84
CA GLY A 337 -10.18 -8.30 -13.41
C GLY A 337 -11.45 -8.38 -12.55
N ARG A 338 -12.62 -8.70 -13.11
CA ARG A 338 -13.92 -8.59 -12.40
C ARG A 338 -14.04 -9.41 -11.11
N ASN A 339 -13.32 -10.53 -11.04
CA ASN A 339 -13.38 -11.44 -9.89
C ASN A 339 -12.27 -11.18 -8.85
N ALA A 340 -11.39 -10.21 -9.07
CA ALA A 340 -10.35 -9.88 -8.08
C ALA A 340 -10.97 -9.12 -6.89
N ILE A 341 -10.52 -9.42 -5.67
CA ILE A 341 -11.02 -8.79 -4.44
C ILE A 341 -10.97 -7.26 -4.54
N HIS A 342 -9.88 -6.72 -5.11
CA HIS A 342 -9.72 -5.29 -5.32
C HIS A 342 -10.83 -4.69 -6.20
N THR A 343 -11.17 -5.32 -7.33
CA THR A 343 -12.22 -4.83 -8.25
C THR A 343 -13.60 -4.90 -7.61
N LEU A 344 -13.92 -6.00 -6.93
CA LEU A 344 -15.19 -6.15 -6.19
C LEU A 344 -15.32 -5.09 -5.10
N THR A 345 -14.23 -4.84 -4.36
CA THR A 345 -14.18 -3.81 -3.31
C THR A 345 -14.34 -2.43 -3.92
N ARG A 346 -13.70 -2.15 -5.06
CA ARG A 346 -13.84 -0.88 -5.78
C ARG A 346 -15.29 -0.63 -6.16
N ASP A 347 -15.94 -1.61 -6.78
CA ASP A 347 -17.32 -1.48 -7.26
C ASP A 347 -18.30 -1.31 -6.08
N PHE A 348 -18.06 -2.03 -4.98
CA PHE A 348 -18.78 -1.84 -3.71
C PHE A 348 -18.62 -0.43 -3.13
N ILE A 349 -17.39 0.07 -3.00
CA ILE A 349 -17.12 1.41 -2.45
C ILE A 349 -17.69 2.50 -3.37
N PHE A 350 -17.64 2.34 -4.69
CA PHE A 350 -18.22 3.29 -5.64
C PHE A 350 -19.75 3.32 -5.56
N GLY A 351 -20.38 2.16 -5.35
CA GLY A 351 -21.80 2.06 -5.01
C GLY A 351 -22.12 2.82 -3.73
N LEU A 352 -21.34 2.58 -2.66
CA LEU A 352 -21.50 3.29 -1.39
C LEU A 352 -21.28 4.81 -1.51
N GLU A 353 -20.31 5.28 -2.30
CA GLU A 353 -20.09 6.73 -2.48
C GLU A 353 -21.26 7.41 -3.19
N THR A 354 -22.02 6.66 -3.99
CA THR A 354 -23.18 7.15 -4.72
C THR A 354 -24.38 7.34 -3.80
N ASP A 355 -24.63 6.37 -2.93
CA ASP A 355 -25.81 6.35 -2.07
C ASP A 355 -25.54 6.95 -0.68
N TYR A 356 -24.32 6.80 -0.16
CA TYR A 356 -23.88 7.14 1.19
C TYR A 356 -22.48 7.79 1.21
N PRO A 357 -22.34 9.05 0.75
CA PRO A 357 -21.03 9.70 0.62
C PRO A 357 -20.28 9.89 1.95
N ALA A 358 -20.97 9.86 3.09
CA ALA A 358 -20.34 9.93 4.42
C ALA A 358 -19.63 8.61 4.81
N THR A 359 -20.07 7.46 4.27
CA THR A 359 -19.55 6.13 4.64
C THR A 359 -18.11 5.94 4.23
N VAL A 360 -17.73 6.37 3.03
CA VAL A 360 -16.33 6.28 2.54
C VAL A 360 -15.37 6.99 3.49
N SER A 361 -15.73 8.19 3.95
CA SER A 361 -14.91 8.93 4.92
C SER A 361 -14.87 8.28 6.31
N THR A 362 -15.90 7.52 6.67
CA THR A 362 -15.98 6.81 7.95
C THR A 362 -15.12 5.55 7.92
N ILE A 363 -15.05 4.85 6.79
CA ILE A 363 -14.15 3.71 6.58
C ILE A 363 -12.70 4.16 6.82
N ALA A 364 -12.23 5.18 6.11
CA ALA A 364 -10.85 5.67 6.25
C ALA A 364 -10.53 6.11 7.69
N ARG A 365 -11.44 6.84 8.36
CA ARG A 365 -11.26 7.27 9.76
C ARG A 365 -11.30 6.12 10.76
N THR A 366 -12.06 5.06 10.48
CA THR A 366 -12.14 3.88 11.35
C THR A 366 -10.86 3.05 11.20
N CYS A 367 -10.42 2.80 9.97
CA CYS A 367 -9.17 2.09 9.72
C CYS A 367 -7.95 2.83 10.29
N ALA A 368 -7.95 4.17 10.30
CA ALA A 368 -6.89 4.96 10.92
C ALA A 368 -6.81 4.80 12.45
N LYS A 369 -7.84 4.24 13.10
CA LYS A 369 -7.84 3.91 14.54
C LYS A 369 -7.42 2.47 14.81
N LEU A 370 -7.32 1.63 13.78
CA LEU A 370 -6.93 0.24 13.94
C LEU A 370 -5.42 0.18 14.17
N ALA A 371 -5.03 -0.46 15.26
CA ALA A 371 -3.66 -0.78 15.58
C ALA A 371 -3.55 -2.29 15.87
N PRO A 372 -2.47 -2.96 15.43
CA PRO A 372 -2.19 -4.32 15.86
C PRO A 372 -2.06 -4.39 17.39
N LYS A 373 -2.56 -5.48 17.99
CA LYS A 373 -2.43 -5.70 19.44
C LYS A 373 -0.99 -6.01 19.85
N GLU A 374 -0.26 -6.67 18.95
CA GLU A 374 1.12 -7.12 19.15
C GLU A 374 2.08 -6.19 18.41
N THR A 375 3.27 -6.03 18.97
CA THR A 375 4.35 -5.30 18.30
C THR A 375 4.85 -6.09 17.09
N PRO A 376 5.14 -5.43 15.95
CA PRO A 376 5.69 -6.12 14.80
C PRO A 376 7.04 -6.77 15.15
N SER A 377 7.23 -8.00 14.71
CA SER A 377 8.43 -8.79 15.00
C SER A 377 9.52 -8.63 13.93
N GLY A 378 9.21 -7.95 12.83
CA GLY A 378 10.14 -7.69 11.75
C GLY A 378 9.47 -7.03 10.54
N VAL A 379 10.16 -7.07 9.41
CA VAL A 379 9.71 -6.55 8.11
C VAL A 379 9.54 -7.71 7.12
N CYS A 380 8.45 -7.70 6.36
CA CYS A 380 8.17 -8.70 5.34
C CYS A 380 9.17 -8.60 4.17
N LEU A 381 9.80 -9.71 3.75
CA LEU A 381 10.76 -9.67 2.63
C LEU A 381 10.14 -9.35 1.27
N LEU A 382 8.86 -9.73 1.06
CA LEU A 382 8.18 -9.47 -0.21
C LEU A 382 7.70 -8.02 -0.31
N CYS A 383 7.01 -7.53 0.72
CA CYS A 383 6.37 -6.20 0.68
C CYS A 383 7.01 -5.16 1.59
N GLN A 384 8.13 -5.43 2.26
CA GLN A 384 8.86 -4.46 3.08
C GLN A 384 7.99 -3.68 4.09
N ARG A 385 6.90 -4.30 4.57
CA ARG A 385 6.00 -3.76 5.59
C ARG A 385 6.09 -4.56 6.89
N PRO A 386 5.65 -3.99 8.03
CA PRO A 386 5.68 -4.68 9.31
C PRO A 386 4.98 -6.04 9.28
N THR A 387 5.59 -7.04 9.91
CA THR A 387 5.07 -8.41 9.99
C THR A 387 5.09 -8.97 11.42
N HIS A 388 4.28 -9.98 11.66
CA HIS A 388 4.24 -10.77 12.89
C HIS A 388 5.22 -11.96 12.80
N ALA A 389 5.79 -12.39 13.94
CA ALA A 389 6.61 -13.60 14.01
C ALA A 389 5.74 -14.84 13.75
N GLU A 390 6.15 -15.71 12.83
CA GLU A 390 5.48 -16.99 12.58
C GLU A 390 4.02 -16.89 12.08
N VAL A 391 3.85 -16.49 10.81
CA VAL A 391 2.56 -16.52 10.11
C VAL A 391 1.88 -17.89 10.17
N GLN A 392 2.66 -18.97 10.20
CA GLN A 392 2.11 -20.33 10.29
C GLN A 392 1.48 -20.63 11.65
N ALA A 393 2.07 -20.15 12.75
CA ALA A 393 1.47 -20.29 14.07
C ALA A 393 0.13 -19.54 14.14
N TRP A 394 0.08 -18.30 13.62
CA TRP A 394 -1.16 -17.53 13.51
C TRP A 394 -2.21 -18.25 12.65
N LYS A 395 -1.81 -18.78 11.48
CA LYS A 395 -2.69 -19.60 10.63
C LYS A 395 -3.21 -20.83 11.37
N ALA A 396 -2.36 -21.54 12.10
CA ALA A 396 -2.75 -22.72 12.86
C ALA A 396 -3.75 -22.40 13.98
N GLN A 397 -3.64 -21.21 14.60
CA GLN A 397 -4.57 -20.77 15.64
C GLN A 397 -5.96 -20.41 15.10
N ILE A 398 -6.05 -19.80 13.91
CA ILE A 398 -7.33 -19.35 13.34
C ILE A 398 -8.02 -20.37 12.44
N SER A 399 -7.31 -21.41 12.01
CA SER A 399 -7.86 -22.46 11.17
C SER A 399 -8.05 -23.73 11.97
N ILE A 400 -9.25 -24.32 11.89
CA ILE A 400 -9.51 -25.65 12.43
C ILE A 400 -8.76 -26.65 11.54
N ARG A 401 -7.48 -26.89 11.83
CA ARG A 401 -6.65 -27.86 11.10
C ARG A 401 -6.69 -29.25 11.72
N THR A 402 -6.95 -29.31 13.01
CA THR A 402 -7.13 -30.56 13.74
C THR A 402 -8.61 -30.82 13.90
N TYR A 403 -9.14 -31.66 13.03
CA TYR A 403 -10.37 -32.37 13.36
C TYR A 403 -10.03 -33.47 14.36
N HIS A 404 -9.84 -33.10 15.63
CA HIS A 404 -9.63 -34.14 16.65
C HIS A 404 -10.84 -35.09 16.71
N ASP A 405 -12.03 -34.60 16.35
CA ASP A 405 -13.27 -35.36 16.27
C ASP A 405 -13.52 -36.08 14.93
N ALA A 406 -12.81 -35.75 13.83
CA ALA A 406 -12.98 -36.49 12.57
C ALA A 406 -12.23 -37.83 12.58
N ALA A 407 -11.20 -37.99 13.41
CA ALA A 407 -10.60 -39.30 13.64
C ALA A 407 -11.62 -40.30 14.21
N SER A 408 -12.58 -39.83 15.01
CA SER A 408 -13.73 -40.63 15.48
C SER A 408 -14.80 -40.82 14.40
N ALA A 409 -14.91 -39.90 13.43
CA ALA A 409 -15.83 -40.02 12.29
C ALA A 409 -15.34 -40.96 11.17
N VAL A 410 -14.08 -41.40 11.18
CA VAL A 410 -13.58 -42.45 10.26
C VAL A 410 -14.27 -43.80 10.51
N SER A 411 -14.90 -43.99 11.67
CA SER A 411 -15.73 -45.18 11.95
C SER A 411 -17.18 -45.06 11.46
N GLY A 412 -17.61 -43.95 10.86
CA GLY A 412 -19.00 -43.79 10.44
C GLY A 412 -19.23 -42.67 9.42
N ASN A 413 -19.37 -43.07 8.15
CA ASN A 413 -20.16 -42.49 7.04
C ASN A 413 -20.38 -40.97 6.86
N THR A 414 -19.70 -40.06 7.55
CA THR A 414 -19.77 -38.60 7.30
C THR A 414 -18.41 -38.07 6.90
N ARG A 415 -18.02 -38.36 5.66
CA ARG A 415 -16.83 -37.80 4.99
C ARG A 415 -17.17 -36.41 4.41
N PRO A 416 -16.34 -35.38 4.60
CA PRO A 416 -16.44 -34.15 3.82
C PRO A 416 -16.12 -34.46 2.34
N PRO A 417 -17.01 -34.16 1.38
CA PRO A 417 -16.91 -34.64 -0.01
C PRO A 417 -15.74 -34.03 -0.82
N HIS A 418 -14.94 -33.13 -0.23
CA HIS A 418 -13.95 -32.32 -0.93
C HIS A 418 -12.48 -32.65 -0.59
N LEU A 419 -12.22 -33.65 0.28
CA LEU A 419 -10.85 -34.02 0.66
C LEU A 419 -10.48 -35.41 0.12
N THR A 420 -9.35 -35.48 -0.58
CA THR A 420 -8.76 -36.73 -1.08
C THR A 420 -8.01 -37.47 0.05
N GLU A 421 -7.79 -38.78 -0.10
CA GLU A 421 -7.06 -39.59 0.89
C GLU A 421 -5.65 -39.06 1.17
N ASN A 422 -4.98 -38.53 0.15
CA ASN A 422 -3.65 -37.93 0.26
C ASN A 422 -3.65 -36.64 1.09
N GLU A 423 -4.70 -35.82 1.00
CA GLU A 423 -4.83 -34.58 1.77
C GLU A 423 -5.13 -34.86 3.23
N ILE A 424 -5.94 -35.88 3.52
CA ILE A 424 -6.24 -36.32 4.89
C ILE A 424 -4.98 -36.91 5.53
N ALA A 425 -4.24 -37.77 4.83
CA ALA A 425 -2.99 -38.34 5.30
C ALA A 425 -1.92 -37.27 5.60
N SER A 426 -1.89 -36.20 4.79
CA SER A 426 -1.00 -35.05 5.01
C SER A 426 -1.40 -34.21 6.22
N LEU A 427 -2.70 -34.11 6.53
CA LEU A 427 -3.25 -33.41 7.69
C LEU A 427 -3.07 -34.18 9.02
N THR A 428 -3.00 -35.51 8.98
CA THR A 428 -2.84 -36.38 10.16
C THR A 428 -1.40 -36.73 10.49
N LYS A 429 -0.42 -36.35 9.66
CA LYS A 429 1.00 -36.51 10.00
C LYS A 429 1.34 -35.58 11.17
N LYS A 430 1.46 -36.14 12.37
CA LYS A 430 2.15 -35.49 13.48
C LYS A 430 3.58 -35.20 13.04
N THR A 431 3.92 -33.92 12.84
CA THR A 431 5.30 -33.45 12.79
C THR A 431 5.87 -33.58 14.21
N GLN A 432 6.28 -34.79 14.57
CA GLN A 432 7.39 -34.97 15.51
C GLN A 432 8.64 -35.06 14.65
N ASP A 433 9.65 -34.27 15.04
CA ASP A 433 10.93 -34.02 14.37
C ASP A 433 10.90 -32.95 13.26
N ASP A 434 11.27 -31.72 13.65
CA ASP A 434 12.36 -30.97 13.00
C ASP A 434 12.69 -29.72 13.85
N LEU A 435 13.47 -29.94 14.90
CA LEU A 435 14.27 -28.89 15.54
C LEU A 435 15.58 -28.66 14.75
N SER A 436 15.50 -28.72 13.41
CA SER A 436 16.58 -28.39 12.50
C SER A 436 16.24 -27.10 11.77
N THR A 437 16.97 -26.05 12.08
CA THR A 437 17.06 -24.78 11.36
C THR A 437 17.06 -24.96 9.83
N SER A 438 15.91 -24.86 9.18
CA SER A 438 15.80 -24.80 7.72
C SER A 438 15.96 -23.35 7.25
N SER A 439 17.21 -22.93 7.08
CA SER A 439 17.64 -21.57 6.68
C SER A 439 17.15 -21.08 5.31
N ASN A 440 16.39 -21.90 4.56
CA ASN A 440 16.06 -21.67 3.15
C ASN A 440 14.55 -21.51 2.89
N THR A 441 13.74 -21.22 3.91
CA THR A 441 12.28 -21.00 3.76
C THR A 441 11.93 -19.52 3.83
N LEU A 442 11.03 -19.07 2.94
CA LEU A 442 10.59 -17.67 2.90
C LEU A 442 9.45 -17.40 3.91
N THR A 443 8.66 -18.43 4.22
CA THR A 443 7.46 -18.39 5.06
C THR A 443 7.58 -17.60 6.37
N PRO A 444 8.61 -17.80 7.22
CA PRO A 444 8.72 -17.07 8.49
C PRO A 444 8.99 -15.56 8.32
N PHE A 445 9.42 -15.12 7.14
CA PHE A 445 9.75 -13.73 6.83
C PHE A 445 8.69 -13.01 5.97
N LEU A 446 7.55 -13.65 5.72
CA LEU A 446 6.43 -13.03 5.02
C LEU A 446 5.38 -12.53 6.01
N CYS A 447 4.64 -11.49 5.62
CA CYS A 447 3.38 -11.17 6.28
C CYS A 447 2.26 -12.08 5.77
N TYR A 448 1.18 -12.21 6.55
CA TYR A 448 0.07 -13.09 6.19
C TYR A 448 -0.49 -12.80 4.79
N ALA A 449 -0.70 -11.53 4.44
CA ALA A 449 -1.18 -11.14 3.12
C ALA A 449 -0.23 -11.65 2.01
N CYS A 450 1.07 -11.38 2.09
CA CYS A 450 2.06 -11.86 1.12
C CYS A 450 2.15 -13.39 1.06
N HIS A 451 2.07 -14.07 2.19
CA HIS A 451 2.02 -15.52 2.22
C HIS A 451 0.77 -16.03 1.49
N THR A 452 -0.41 -15.43 1.72
CA THR A 452 -1.63 -15.83 0.99
C THR A 452 -1.55 -15.50 -0.49
N THR A 453 -0.89 -14.42 -0.89
CA THR A 453 -0.62 -14.09 -2.30
C THR A 453 0.09 -15.24 -3.01
N LEU A 454 1.06 -15.88 -2.35
CA LEU A 454 1.84 -16.98 -2.95
C LEU A 454 1.17 -18.36 -2.83
N THR A 455 0.37 -18.59 -1.78
CA THR A 455 -0.11 -19.96 -1.44
C THR A 455 -1.61 -20.19 -1.55
N SER A 456 -2.42 -19.12 -1.65
CA SER A 456 -3.89 -19.24 -1.65
C SER A 456 -4.37 -19.99 -2.89
N ARG A 457 -4.94 -21.18 -2.72
CA ARG A 457 -5.51 -21.96 -3.81
C ARG A 457 -6.97 -21.56 -4.05
N SER A 458 -7.33 -21.35 -5.32
CA SER A 458 -8.72 -21.20 -5.73
C SER A 458 -9.42 -22.57 -5.68
N SER A 459 -10.66 -22.62 -5.19
CA SER A 459 -11.52 -23.81 -5.24
C SER A 459 -11.83 -24.26 -6.67
N ARG A 460 -11.72 -23.34 -7.63
CA ARG A 460 -11.70 -23.63 -9.06
C ARG A 460 -10.24 -23.84 -9.45
N GLY A 461 -9.80 -25.09 -9.54
CA GLY A 461 -8.43 -25.45 -9.88
C GLY A 461 -7.97 -24.68 -11.11
N THR A 462 -6.86 -23.96 -10.99
CA THR A 462 -6.24 -23.26 -12.12
C THR A 462 -4.99 -24.04 -12.47
N THR A 463 -4.93 -24.61 -13.68
CA THR A 463 -3.71 -25.22 -14.20
C THR A 463 -2.66 -24.14 -14.40
N LEU A 464 -1.48 -24.31 -13.80
CA LEU A 464 -0.34 -23.41 -13.97
C LEU A 464 0.13 -23.47 -15.42
N THR A 465 -0.10 -22.39 -16.17
CA THR A 465 0.42 -22.25 -17.54
C THR A 465 1.70 -21.41 -17.48
N LEU A 466 2.83 -22.06 -17.23
CA LEU A 466 4.13 -21.42 -17.19
C LEU A 466 4.73 -21.26 -18.60
N PRO A 467 5.55 -20.22 -18.86
CA PRO A 467 6.33 -20.10 -20.08
C PRO A 467 7.25 -21.33 -20.29
N PRO A 468 7.57 -21.69 -21.54
CA PRO A 468 8.47 -22.81 -21.83
C PRO A 468 9.84 -22.58 -21.18
N GLY A 469 10.33 -23.58 -20.44
CA GLY A 469 11.63 -23.55 -19.76
C GLY A 469 11.59 -23.21 -18.26
N ILE A 470 10.42 -22.93 -17.68
CA ILE A 470 10.27 -22.57 -16.25
C ILE A 470 9.50 -23.66 -15.52
N SER A 471 10.10 -24.22 -14.46
CA SER A 471 9.46 -25.23 -13.63
C SER A 471 8.70 -24.57 -12.46
N PRO A 472 7.61 -25.18 -11.96
CA PRO A 472 6.88 -24.69 -10.79
C PRO A 472 7.71 -24.74 -9.49
N THR A 473 8.84 -25.46 -9.52
CA THR A 473 9.81 -25.58 -8.43
C THR A 473 10.94 -24.54 -8.49
N ASN A 474 11.00 -23.74 -9.56
CA ASN A 474 12.05 -22.74 -9.79
C ASN A 474 11.45 -21.50 -10.46
N ILE A 475 10.58 -20.80 -9.72
CA ILE A 475 9.96 -19.56 -10.17
C ILE A 475 10.89 -18.38 -9.86
N PRO A 476 11.10 -17.44 -10.80
CA PRO A 476 11.89 -16.26 -10.55
C PRO A 476 11.22 -15.39 -9.48
N ILE A 477 12.04 -14.86 -8.57
CA ILE A 477 11.60 -13.96 -7.51
C ILE A 477 12.18 -12.55 -7.71
N PRO A 478 11.50 -11.51 -7.18
CA PRO A 478 12.04 -10.15 -7.22
C PRO A 478 13.41 -10.04 -6.52
N ARG A 479 14.30 -9.21 -7.08
CA ARG A 479 15.74 -9.22 -6.73
C ARG A 479 16.06 -8.83 -5.30
N TRP A 480 15.22 -8.02 -4.67
CA TRP A 480 15.41 -7.59 -3.28
C TRP A 480 15.12 -8.68 -2.25
N ILE A 481 14.59 -9.83 -2.67
CA ILE A 481 14.34 -10.95 -1.76
C ILE A 481 15.68 -11.68 -1.52
N THR A 482 16.25 -11.47 -0.35
CA THR A 482 17.51 -12.10 0.08
C THR A 482 17.26 -13.43 0.78
N GLN A 483 18.31 -14.27 0.85
CA GLN A 483 18.26 -15.42 1.74
C GLN A 483 18.27 -14.96 3.20
N PRO A 484 17.51 -15.63 4.08
CA PRO A 484 17.44 -15.25 5.49
C PRO A 484 18.76 -15.33 6.26
N MET A 485 19.79 -16.00 5.75
CA MET A 485 21.09 -16.10 6.43
C MET A 485 21.81 -14.75 6.58
N ALA A 486 21.52 -13.76 5.74
CA ALA A 486 22.08 -12.40 5.86
C ALA A 486 21.35 -11.54 6.91
N LEU A 487 20.15 -11.94 7.33
CA LEU A 487 19.34 -11.22 8.31
C LEU A 487 19.45 -11.91 9.67
N SER A 488 20.57 -11.69 10.35
CA SER A 488 20.55 -11.84 11.81
C SER A 488 19.44 -10.92 12.34
N PRO A 489 18.55 -11.37 13.23
CA PRO A 489 17.62 -10.49 13.92
C PRO A 489 18.45 -9.64 14.87
N GLN A 490 19.11 -8.61 14.35
CA GLN A 490 19.51 -7.49 15.18
C GLN A 490 18.20 -6.92 15.70
N ARG A 491 17.89 -7.26 16.95
CA ARG A 491 16.99 -6.52 17.80
C ARG A 491 17.37 -5.06 17.63
N SER A 492 16.65 -4.34 16.78
CA SER A 492 16.70 -2.89 16.74
C SER A 492 16.17 -2.47 18.10
N ASN A 493 17.09 -2.25 19.03
CA ASN A 493 16.80 -1.55 20.25
C ASN A 493 16.25 -0.20 19.81
N PHE A 494 14.93 -0.05 19.89
CA PHE A 494 14.27 1.24 19.88
C PHE A 494 14.79 2.00 21.10
N LEU A 495 15.93 2.66 20.93
CA LEU A 495 16.36 3.73 21.82
C LEU A 495 15.41 4.90 21.56
N ASN A 496 14.30 4.90 22.29
CA ASN A 496 13.56 6.13 22.51
C ASN A 496 14.49 7.09 23.24
N ALA A 497 14.71 8.26 22.64
CA ALA A 497 15.56 9.33 23.16
C ALA A 497 14.90 10.10 24.31
N ASP A 498 14.14 9.41 25.17
CA ASP A 498 13.63 9.92 26.44
C ASP A 498 13.74 8.76 27.44
N GLY A 499 14.66 8.91 28.41
CA GLY A 499 15.06 7.87 29.35
C GLY A 499 13.99 7.55 30.40
N GLU A 500 12.97 6.78 30.02
CA GLU A 500 12.06 6.14 30.97
C GLU A 500 11.96 4.63 30.67
N VAL A 501 12.62 3.85 31.54
CA VAL A 501 12.59 2.39 31.54
C VAL A 501 11.25 1.94 32.16
N PHE A 502 10.25 1.64 31.33
CA PHE A 502 9.09 0.87 31.80
C PHE A 502 9.41 -0.63 31.75
N GLN A 503 10.00 -1.13 32.82
CA GLN A 503 10.17 -2.56 33.05
C GLN A 503 8.83 -3.12 33.56
N SER A 504 8.09 -3.81 32.70
CA SER A 504 6.89 -4.56 33.10
C SER A 504 7.31 -5.81 33.88
N LEU A 505 7.46 -5.66 35.20
CA LEU A 505 7.51 -6.78 36.13
C LEU A 505 6.08 -7.32 36.28
N LYS A 506 5.88 -8.62 36.05
CA LYS A 506 4.65 -9.31 36.46
C LYS A 506 4.55 -9.24 37.98
N GLN A 507 3.76 -8.28 38.48
CA GLN A 507 3.48 -8.16 39.91
C GLN A 507 2.38 -9.14 40.28
N THR A 508 2.56 -9.87 41.37
CA THR A 508 1.53 -10.74 41.94
C THR A 508 0.44 -9.89 42.61
N PRO A 509 -0.79 -10.43 42.77
CA PRO A 509 -1.87 -9.73 43.46
C PRO A 509 -1.52 -9.32 44.90
N GLU A 510 -0.62 -10.05 45.53
CA GLU A 510 -0.12 -9.82 46.89
C GLU A 510 0.80 -8.59 46.96
N ASP A 511 1.67 -8.40 45.95
CA ASP A 511 2.50 -7.19 45.81
C ASP A 511 1.66 -5.93 45.58
N LEU A 512 0.54 -6.06 44.83
CA LEU A 512 -0.39 -4.96 44.62
C LEU A 512 -1.12 -4.59 45.91
N LYS A 513 -1.52 -5.59 46.71
CA LYS A 513 -2.24 -5.39 47.97
C LYS A 513 -1.36 -4.67 49.02
N SER A 514 -0.09 -5.05 49.16
CA SER A 514 0.84 -4.41 50.11
C SER A 514 1.11 -2.93 49.82
N ARG A 515 1.10 -2.53 48.54
CA ARG A 515 1.35 -1.13 48.12
C ARG A 515 0.11 -0.23 48.24
N ILE A 516 -1.08 -0.82 48.25
CA ILE A 516 -2.35 -0.09 48.36
C ILE A 516 -2.82 -0.03 49.82
N GLU A 517 -2.27 -0.86 50.71
CA GLU A 517 -2.66 -0.96 52.13
C GLU A 517 -2.54 0.37 52.90
N GLY A 518 -1.62 1.27 52.51
CA GLY A 518 -1.51 2.63 53.07
C GLY A 518 -2.51 3.66 52.53
N PHE A 519 -3.30 3.30 51.51
CA PHE A 519 -4.31 4.15 50.86
C PHE A 519 -5.74 3.64 51.06
N ILE A 520 -5.92 2.51 51.76
CA ILE A 520 -7.23 1.98 52.13
C ILE A 520 -7.55 2.54 53.51
N LEU A 521 -8.61 3.33 53.60
CA LEU A 521 -9.17 3.73 54.90
C LEU A 521 -9.78 2.48 55.55
N SER A 522 -9.43 2.26 56.81
CA SER A 522 -10.02 1.21 57.64
C SER A 522 -11.53 1.44 57.77
N ASP A 523 -12.32 0.45 57.34
CA ASP A 523 -13.75 0.40 57.62
C ASP A 523 -13.94 0.23 59.14
N GLU A 524 -14.60 1.20 59.79
CA GLU A 524 -15.16 1.04 61.14
C GLU A 524 -16.24 -0.05 61.18
#